data_AF-A0A2V4C0C6-F1
#
_entry.id   AF-A0A2V4C0C6-F1
#
_cell.length_a   1.000
_cell.length_b   1.000
_cell.length_c   1.000
_cell.angle_alpha   90.00
_cell.angle_beta   90.00
_cell.angle_gamma   90.00
#
_symmetry.space_group_name_H-M   'P 1'
#
loop_
_entity.id
_entity.type
_entity.pdbx_description
1 polymer ?
#
loop_
_entity_poly.entity_id
_entity_poly.type
_entity_poly.pdbx_seq_one_letter_code
_entity_poly.pdbx_strand_id
1 'polypeptide(L)'
;MKTIAKLSLTLLVMITLLFSCKKADSASSDSSAEDRADVESESSSSETDQQQQIQAGQITAGEWNDLSNWKFWESLNSNSEFSEMSDYWKYYLKDRISVNIKYDSENVVDIPVSLINSQNEIIWSSRTNNKGNAELWPSLKNNNQSDNQNLKIKIGNQIFKNILTYSDKKVNRLVLKKYYEENSEKKIDIAFMVDATGSMGDELEYLKEELTDVISKVRRKNQGVTVNMGAVFYRDKGEDYITKTSDFSTDIDDTVDFIKEQSAEAGGDFPEAVETALDKSINDLEWSENATSRILFLVLDAPPHYDDQIISEIHDLIATASKKGIRIIPITASGIDKETEFLMRYMAIATNGTYVFITNDSGIGNDHLEASVGDYQVEYLNKLMERLINESLK
;
A
#
# COMPACT_ATOMS: atom_id res chain seq x y z
N MET A 1 -32.27 44.09 -5.75
CA MET A 1 -31.52 44.99 -6.66
C MET A 1 -30.04 44.64 -6.55
N LYS A 2 -29.43 44.38 -7.71
CA LYS A 2 -27.98 44.32 -8.03
C LYS A 2 -27.18 43.05 -7.66
N THR A 3 -27.29 42.10 -8.59
CA THR A 3 -26.24 41.28 -9.20
C THR A 3 -24.86 41.95 -9.34
N ILE A 4 -23.79 41.18 -9.11
CA ILE A 4 -22.44 41.46 -9.64
C ILE A 4 -21.96 40.20 -10.37
N ALA A 5 -21.58 40.39 -11.63
CA ALA A 5 -21.22 39.36 -12.60
C ALA A 5 -19.75 38.94 -12.47
N LYS A 6 -19.47 37.65 -12.70
CA LYS A 6 -18.14 37.11 -12.97
C LYS A 6 -17.80 37.35 -14.45
N LEU A 7 -16.64 37.94 -14.72
CA LEU A 7 -16.08 38.12 -16.06
C LEU A 7 -15.12 36.94 -16.34
N SER A 8 -15.46 36.14 -17.34
CA SER A 8 -14.62 35.07 -17.91
C SER A 8 -13.66 35.69 -18.92
N LEU A 9 -12.36 35.41 -18.80
CA LEU A 9 -11.37 35.72 -19.84
C LEU A 9 -10.78 34.41 -20.36
N THR A 10 -11.33 33.94 -21.48
CA THR A 10 -10.85 32.82 -22.27
C THR A 10 -9.82 33.36 -23.26
N LEU A 11 -8.55 32.95 -23.16
CA LEU A 11 -7.53 33.25 -24.16
C LEU A 11 -7.32 32.02 -25.04
N LEU A 12 -7.84 32.09 -26.27
CA LEU A 12 -7.68 31.11 -27.33
C LEU A 12 -6.45 31.50 -28.17
N VAL A 13 -5.38 30.70 -28.11
CA VAL A 13 -4.22 30.86 -29.00
C VAL A 13 -4.33 29.83 -30.12
N MET A 14 -4.60 30.32 -31.32
CA MET A 14 -4.68 29.56 -32.56
C MET A 14 -3.30 29.60 -33.23
N ILE A 15 -2.58 28.48 -33.28
CA ILE A 15 -1.34 28.35 -34.07
C ILE A 15 -1.70 27.59 -35.34
N THR A 16 -1.69 28.29 -36.47
CA THR A 16 -1.82 27.76 -37.82
C THR A 16 -0.46 27.28 -38.33
N LEU A 17 -0.29 25.96 -38.49
CA LEU A 17 0.82 25.36 -39.21
C LEU A 17 0.50 25.32 -40.70
N LEU A 18 1.21 26.12 -41.50
CA LEU A 18 1.25 26.00 -42.96
C LEU A 18 2.39 25.07 -43.36
N PHE A 19 2.08 23.81 -43.68
CA PHE A 19 2.99 22.92 -44.40
C PHE A 19 2.82 23.15 -45.91
N SER A 20 3.88 23.63 -46.56
CA SER A 20 3.98 23.70 -48.02
C SER A 20 4.75 22.49 -48.54
N CYS A 21 4.07 21.62 -49.29
CA CYS A 21 4.70 20.56 -50.07
C CYS A 21 5.29 21.12 -51.38
N LYS A 22 6.57 20.87 -51.63
CA LYS A 22 7.11 20.80 -53.00
C LYS A 22 7.98 19.55 -53.15
N LYS A 23 7.75 18.87 -54.26
CA LYS A 23 8.28 17.56 -54.63
C LYS A 23 9.38 17.74 -55.70
N ALA A 24 10.45 16.96 -55.53
CA ALA A 24 11.38 16.36 -56.50
C ALA A 24 11.83 17.10 -57.78
N ASP A 25 13.15 17.09 -58.04
CA ASP A 25 13.70 16.33 -59.18
C ASP A 25 15.21 16.09 -59.05
N SER A 26 15.63 14.99 -59.68
CA SER A 26 16.96 14.34 -59.74
C SER A 26 17.94 14.96 -60.75
N ALA A 27 19.25 14.83 -60.52
CA ALA A 27 20.21 14.14 -61.43
C ALA A 27 21.71 14.38 -61.06
N SER A 28 22.49 13.34 -61.38
CA SER A 28 23.95 13.08 -61.30
C SER A 28 24.95 14.18 -61.72
N SER A 29 26.17 14.18 -61.13
CA SER A 29 27.41 13.62 -61.73
C SER A 29 28.71 14.13 -61.08
N ASP A 30 29.63 13.18 -60.90
CA ASP A 30 31.12 13.18 -60.93
C ASP A 30 32.04 14.19 -60.21
N SER A 31 32.96 13.56 -59.45
CA SER A 31 34.42 13.78 -59.29
C SER A 31 35.00 15.19 -59.08
N SER A 32 35.76 15.37 -57.99
CA SER A 32 37.22 15.56 -57.98
C SER A 32 37.72 16.09 -56.62
N ALA A 33 39.03 15.98 -56.42
CA ALA A 33 39.75 15.90 -55.15
C ALA A 33 40.05 17.24 -54.45
N GLU A 34 40.39 17.11 -53.16
CA GLU A 34 41.27 17.94 -52.33
C GLU A 34 40.91 19.44 -52.13
N ASP A 35 40.50 19.80 -50.90
CA ASP A 35 41.29 20.77 -50.13
C ASP A 35 41.01 20.66 -48.61
N ARG A 36 42.07 20.86 -47.83
CA ARG A 36 42.08 20.84 -46.36
C ARG A 36 41.72 22.23 -45.83
N ALA A 37 40.80 22.31 -44.87
CA ALA A 37 40.76 23.41 -43.92
C ALA A 37 40.17 22.92 -42.59
N ASP A 38 41.03 22.85 -41.58
CA ASP A 38 40.70 22.66 -40.18
C ASP A 38 39.73 23.75 -39.72
N VAL A 39 38.59 23.34 -39.17
CA VAL A 39 37.75 24.19 -38.33
C VAL A 39 37.42 23.39 -37.08
N GLU A 40 38.06 23.80 -35.99
CA GLU A 40 37.77 23.37 -34.63
C GLU A 40 36.28 23.56 -34.34
N SER A 41 35.55 22.45 -34.24
CA SER A 41 34.24 22.43 -33.60
C SER A 41 34.45 22.18 -32.11
N GLU A 42 34.35 23.24 -31.31
CA GLU A 42 34.18 23.15 -29.86
C GLU A 42 32.93 22.32 -29.55
N SER A 43 33.14 21.06 -29.16
CA SER A 43 32.11 20.22 -28.55
C SER A 43 31.89 20.69 -27.11
N SER A 44 30.96 21.63 -26.90
CA SER A 44 30.43 21.95 -25.58
C SER A 44 29.29 20.99 -25.23
N SER A 45 29.60 19.70 -25.07
CA SER A 45 28.75 18.75 -24.36
C SER A 45 29.31 18.55 -22.95
N SER A 46 29.12 19.55 -22.10
CA SER A 46 29.26 19.39 -20.65
C SER A 46 27.87 19.14 -20.05
N GLU A 47 27.23 18.04 -20.44
CA GLU A 47 26.23 17.44 -19.56
C GLU A 47 27.03 16.73 -18.48
N THR A 48 26.98 17.33 -17.30
CA THR A 48 27.61 16.79 -16.12
C THR A 48 26.66 15.70 -15.64
N ASP A 49 26.84 14.47 -16.11
CA ASP A 49 26.27 13.27 -15.49
C ASP A 49 26.88 13.17 -14.08
N GLN A 50 26.29 13.90 -13.13
CA GLN A 50 26.38 13.48 -11.75
C GLN A 50 25.53 12.22 -11.66
N GLN A 51 26.16 11.04 -11.79
CA GLN A 51 25.57 9.81 -11.29
C GLN A 51 25.26 10.05 -9.81
N GLN A 52 24.03 10.46 -9.53
CA GLN A 52 23.55 10.67 -8.18
C GLN A 52 23.65 9.32 -7.47
N GLN A 53 24.50 9.25 -6.46
CA GLN A 53 24.69 8.01 -5.72
C GLN A 53 23.36 7.63 -5.06
N ILE A 54 22.83 6.46 -5.41
CA ILE A 54 21.63 5.90 -4.79
C ILE A 54 21.92 5.68 -3.30
N GLN A 55 21.11 6.30 -2.45
CA GLN A 55 21.19 6.26 -0.98
C GLN A 55 19.77 6.34 -0.40
N ALA A 56 19.60 5.86 0.84
CA ALA A 56 18.32 6.02 1.53
C ALA A 56 17.99 7.49 1.87
N GLY A 57 16.69 7.80 1.99
CA GLY A 57 16.19 9.14 2.28
C GLY A 57 16.10 10.04 1.06
N GLN A 58 15.81 9.47 -0.11
CA GLN A 58 15.61 10.19 -1.36
C GLN A 58 14.17 10.10 -1.86
N ILE A 59 13.52 8.93 -1.75
CA ILE A 59 12.13 8.77 -2.20
C ILE A 59 11.20 9.58 -1.29
N THR A 60 10.25 10.29 -1.89
CA THR A 60 9.20 11.04 -1.19
C THR A 60 7.86 10.30 -1.25
N ALA A 61 7.08 10.35 -0.18
CA ALA A 61 5.80 9.68 -0.08
C ALA A 61 4.80 10.45 0.79
N GLY A 62 3.52 10.19 0.57
CA GLY A 62 2.40 10.61 1.41
C GLY A 62 1.78 9.43 2.15
N GLU A 63 1.11 9.72 3.28
CA GLU A 63 0.26 8.77 3.99
C GLU A 63 -1.20 9.24 3.99
N TRP A 64 -2.13 8.31 3.79
CA TRP A 64 -3.55 8.53 4.03
C TRP A 64 -4.20 7.40 4.85
N ASN A 65 -4.78 7.76 5.99
CA ASN A 65 -5.52 6.82 6.83
C ASN A 65 -7.04 6.99 6.65
N ASP A 66 -7.65 6.16 5.82
CA ASP A 66 -9.10 6.19 5.56
C ASP A 66 -9.95 5.88 6.81
N LEU A 67 -9.46 5.03 7.72
CA LEU A 67 -10.16 4.70 8.96
C LEU A 67 -10.35 5.93 9.87
N SER A 68 -9.36 6.83 9.89
CA SER A 68 -9.38 8.10 10.62
C SER A 68 -10.15 9.19 9.88
N ASN A 69 -10.24 9.08 8.55
CA ASN A 69 -10.91 10.02 7.66
C ASN A 69 -12.19 9.43 7.03
N TRP A 70 -12.96 8.66 7.82
CA TRP A 70 -14.06 7.84 7.30
C TRP A 70 -15.12 8.61 6.50
N LYS A 71 -15.46 9.85 6.89
CA LYS A 71 -16.41 10.69 6.13
C LYS A 71 -15.91 11.00 4.71
N PHE A 72 -14.60 11.17 4.55
CA PHE A 72 -13.98 11.37 3.24
C PHE A 72 -14.11 10.09 2.42
N TRP A 73 -13.77 8.93 2.98
CA TRP A 73 -13.96 7.63 2.33
C TRP A 73 -15.42 7.41 1.88
N GLU A 74 -16.41 7.68 2.75
CA GLU A 74 -17.83 7.59 2.41
C GLU A 74 -18.23 8.55 1.28
N SER A 75 -17.60 9.73 1.22
CA SER A 75 -17.85 10.71 0.16
C SER A 75 -17.33 10.26 -1.20
N LEU A 76 -16.23 9.50 -1.26
CA LEU A 76 -15.70 8.93 -2.50
C LEU A 76 -16.68 7.91 -3.10
N ASN A 77 -17.27 7.06 -2.27
CA ASN A 77 -18.29 6.09 -2.73
C ASN A 77 -19.56 6.77 -3.26
N SER A 78 -19.79 8.04 -2.91
CA SER A 78 -20.92 8.85 -3.41
C SER A 78 -20.54 9.72 -4.60
N ASN A 79 -19.25 9.80 -4.95
CA ASN A 79 -18.75 10.51 -6.12
C ASN A 79 -18.99 9.64 -7.36
N SER A 80 -19.57 10.21 -8.41
CA SER A 80 -19.82 9.52 -9.68
C SER A 80 -18.56 8.97 -10.35
N GLU A 81 -17.39 9.54 -10.05
CA GLU A 81 -16.11 9.07 -10.59
C GLU A 81 -15.63 7.76 -9.95
N PHE A 82 -15.95 7.52 -8.66
CA PHE A 82 -15.42 6.39 -7.90
C PHE A 82 -16.50 5.44 -7.37
N SER A 83 -17.78 5.74 -7.62
CA SER A 83 -18.90 4.96 -7.09
C SER A 83 -18.91 3.51 -7.55
N GLU A 84 -18.28 3.20 -8.68
CA GLU A 84 -18.21 1.85 -9.24
C GLU A 84 -17.05 1.01 -8.66
N MET A 85 -16.09 1.60 -7.95
CA MET A 85 -14.89 0.91 -7.45
C MET A 85 -15.22 -0.25 -6.49
N SER A 86 -16.26 -0.08 -5.68
CA SER A 86 -16.70 -1.14 -4.77
C SER A 86 -17.31 -2.34 -5.50
N ASP A 87 -18.00 -2.10 -6.62
CA ASP A 87 -18.58 -3.16 -7.43
C ASP A 87 -17.52 -3.79 -8.34
N TYR A 88 -16.57 -3.00 -8.85
CA TYR A 88 -15.41 -3.47 -9.62
C TYR A 88 -14.60 -4.48 -8.79
N TRP A 89 -14.14 -4.12 -7.59
CA TRP A 89 -13.39 -5.06 -6.74
C TRP A 89 -14.27 -6.03 -5.94
N LYS A 90 -15.59 -5.94 -6.09
CA LYS A 90 -16.59 -6.67 -5.30
C LYS A 90 -16.37 -6.52 -3.79
N TYR A 91 -15.83 -5.39 -3.36
CA TYR A 91 -15.29 -5.16 -2.03
C TYR A 91 -16.15 -4.13 -1.28
N TYR A 92 -16.93 -4.61 -0.30
CA TYR A 92 -17.99 -3.80 0.32
C TYR A 92 -17.70 -3.46 1.78
N LEU A 93 -17.09 -2.31 2.02
CA LEU A 93 -16.78 -1.80 3.37
C LEU A 93 -17.98 -1.13 4.10
N LYS A 94 -19.20 -1.56 3.79
CA LYS A 94 -20.42 -1.05 4.46
C LYS A 94 -20.50 -1.58 5.89
N ASP A 95 -21.28 -0.89 6.72
CA ASP A 95 -21.61 -1.33 8.08
C ASP A 95 -20.38 -1.58 8.97
N ARG A 96 -19.29 -0.83 8.75
CA ARG A 96 -18.07 -0.84 9.57
C ARG A 96 -18.42 -0.93 11.06
N ILE A 97 -17.82 -1.86 11.79
CA ILE A 97 -17.93 -1.93 13.25
C ILE A 97 -16.54 -1.68 13.85
N SER A 98 -16.40 -0.56 14.54
CA SER A 98 -15.18 -0.21 15.27
C SER A 98 -15.33 -0.53 16.74
N VAL A 99 -14.31 -1.16 17.33
CA VAL A 99 -14.27 -1.49 18.76
C VAL A 99 -13.02 -0.96 19.42
N ASN A 100 -13.13 -0.59 20.69
CA ASN A 100 -11.99 -0.34 21.58
C ASN A 100 -12.16 -1.24 22.81
N ILE A 101 -11.16 -2.06 23.09
CA ILE A 101 -11.22 -3.09 24.13
C ILE A 101 -10.25 -2.73 25.24
N LYS A 102 -10.78 -2.74 26.47
CA LYS A 102 -10.03 -2.47 27.69
C LYS A 102 -10.19 -3.57 28.73
N TYR A 103 -9.18 -3.68 29.57
CA TYR A 103 -9.26 -4.40 30.84
C TYR A 103 -8.82 -3.42 31.93
N ASP A 104 -9.68 -3.20 32.92
CA ASP A 104 -9.59 -2.06 33.84
C ASP A 104 -9.47 -0.71 33.09
N SER A 105 -8.35 0.01 33.24
CA SER A 105 -8.08 1.28 32.55
C SER A 105 -7.28 1.11 31.24
N GLU A 106 -6.65 -0.04 31.04
CA GLU A 106 -5.63 -0.27 30.03
C GLU A 106 -6.22 -0.83 28.73
N ASN A 107 -5.59 -0.47 27.61
CA ASN A 107 -5.92 -1.05 26.31
C ASN A 107 -5.44 -2.50 26.24
N VAL A 108 -6.26 -3.36 25.67
CA VAL A 108 -5.90 -4.77 25.47
C VAL A 108 -5.35 -4.94 24.06
N VAL A 109 -4.09 -5.36 23.95
CA VAL A 109 -3.35 -5.47 22.68
C VAL A 109 -3.31 -6.92 22.18
N ASP A 110 -3.29 -7.10 20.87
CA ASP A 110 -3.18 -8.39 20.15
C ASP A 110 -4.23 -9.45 20.54
N ILE A 111 -5.40 -9.04 21.04
CA ILE A 111 -6.45 -9.99 21.41
C ILE A 111 -7.34 -10.35 20.21
N PRO A 112 -7.62 -11.64 19.96
CA PRO A 112 -8.60 -12.05 18.96
C PRO A 112 -10.00 -11.51 19.25
N VAL A 113 -10.62 -10.91 18.23
CA VAL A 113 -11.98 -10.37 18.24
C VAL A 113 -12.75 -11.00 17.10
N SER A 114 -13.86 -11.67 17.40
CA SER A 114 -14.74 -12.25 16.38
C SER A 114 -16.10 -11.56 16.38
N LEU A 115 -16.54 -11.12 15.20
CA LEU A 115 -17.92 -10.73 14.93
C LEU A 115 -18.73 -11.98 14.63
N ILE A 116 -19.81 -12.20 15.37
CA ILE A 116 -20.69 -13.37 15.20
C ILE A 116 -22.15 -12.96 14.96
N ASN A 117 -22.86 -13.75 14.16
CA ASN A 117 -24.29 -13.54 13.88
C ASN A 117 -25.20 -14.13 14.98
N SER A 118 -26.51 -14.14 14.72
CA SER A 118 -27.50 -14.68 15.66
C SER A 118 -27.38 -16.20 15.86
N GLN A 119 -26.89 -16.93 14.84
CA GLN A 119 -26.57 -18.36 14.85
C GLN A 119 -25.20 -18.70 15.48
N ASN A 120 -24.44 -17.67 15.91
CA ASN A 120 -23.07 -17.78 16.43
C ASN A 120 -22.01 -18.19 15.39
N GLU A 121 -22.30 -18.02 14.10
CA GLU A 121 -21.31 -18.18 13.03
C GLU A 121 -20.39 -16.96 13.01
N ILE A 122 -19.10 -17.18 12.76
CA ILE A 122 -18.11 -16.11 12.65
C ILE A 122 -18.26 -15.45 11.27
N ILE A 123 -18.56 -14.16 11.26
CA ILE A 123 -18.65 -13.35 10.05
C ILE A 123 -17.28 -12.74 9.71
N TRP A 124 -16.61 -12.20 10.74
CA TRP A 124 -15.32 -11.57 10.61
C TRP A 124 -14.49 -11.81 11.85
N SER A 125 -13.17 -11.88 11.70
CA SER A 125 -12.24 -11.92 12.82
C SER A 125 -11.11 -10.93 12.60
N SER A 126 -10.70 -10.28 13.68
CA SER A 126 -9.55 -9.37 13.69
C SER A 126 -8.78 -9.53 15.01
N ARG A 127 -7.70 -8.77 15.17
CA ARG A 127 -7.00 -8.59 16.44
C ARG A 127 -6.89 -7.12 16.79
N THR A 128 -6.85 -6.80 18.08
CA THR A 128 -6.65 -5.41 18.51
C THR A 128 -5.24 -4.93 18.21
N ASN A 129 -5.12 -3.69 17.76
CA ASN A 129 -3.84 -3.00 17.66
C ASN A 129 -3.33 -2.55 19.04
N ASN A 130 -2.17 -1.90 19.06
CA ASN A 130 -1.53 -1.32 20.24
C ASN A 130 -2.38 -0.26 20.99
N LYS A 131 -3.42 0.28 20.36
CA LYS A 131 -4.39 1.20 20.99
C LYS A 131 -5.65 0.49 21.49
N GLY A 132 -5.69 -0.84 21.45
CA GLY A 132 -6.85 -1.65 21.82
C GLY A 132 -7.98 -1.62 20.81
N ASN A 133 -7.74 -1.13 19.59
CA ASN A 133 -8.77 -0.97 18.55
C ASN A 133 -8.76 -2.13 17.56
N ALA A 134 -9.93 -2.53 17.09
CA ALA A 134 -10.10 -3.44 15.96
C ALA A 134 -11.30 -3.00 15.11
N GLU A 135 -11.22 -3.23 13.80
CA GLU A 135 -12.31 -3.02 12.86
C GLU A 135 -12.85 -4.36 12.34
N LEU A 136 -14.17 -4.43 12.19
CA LEU A 136 -14.90 -5.64 11.80
C LEU A 136 -15.86 -5.31 10.64
N TRP A 137 -15.95 -6.21 9.66
CA TRP A 137 -16.61 -5.95 8.38
C TRP A 137 -17.71 -6.98 8.09
N PRO A 138 -18.97 -6.72 8.48
CA PRO A 138 -20.06 -7.68 8.30
C PRO A 138 -20.47 -7.90 6.84
N SER A 139 -20.09 -6.98 5.94
CA SER A 139 -20.59 -6.93 4.57
C SER A 139 -19.49 -7.10 3.52
N LEU A 140 -18.24 -7.37 3.91
CA LEU A 140 -17.08 -7.32 3.00
C LEU A 140 -17.29 -8.10 1.69
N LYS A 141 -17.76 -9.34 1.81
CA LYS A 141 -17.97 -10.30 0.71
C LYS A 141 -19.40 -10.29 0.17
N ASN A 142 -20.29 -9.47 0.70
CA ASN A 142 -21.71 -9.50 0.35
C ASN A 142 -22.32 -8.11 0.34
N ASN A 143 -22.73 -7.65 -0.84
CA ASN A 143 -23.46 -6.39 -1.01
C ASN A 143 -24.92 -6.49 -0.54
N ASN A 144 -25.46 -7.70 -0.38
CA ASN A 144 -26.81 -7.87 0.17
C ASN A 144 -26.80 -7.51 1.65
N GLN A 145 -27.89 -6.90 2.14
CA GLN A 145 -28.07 -6.60 3.56
C GLN A 145 -27.81 -7.86 4.39
N SER A 146 -26.60 -7.96 4.96
CA SER A 146 -26.33 -8.84 6.07
C SER A 146 -27.41 -8.60 7.11
N ASP A 147 -27.90 -9.66 7.76
CA ASP A 147 -28.79 -9.53 8.91
C ASP A 147 -27.96 -8.91 10.05
N ASN A 148 -27.74 -7.59 9.94
CA ASN A 148 -27.00 -6.77 10.89
C ASN A 148 -27.76 -6.68 12.22
N GLN A 149 -28.97 -7.27 12.28
CA GLN A 149 -29.70 -7.43 13.52
C GLN A 149 -29.00 -8.48 14.39
N ASN A 150 -28.79 -8.12 15.65
CA ASN A 150 -28.27 -9.03 16.67
C ASN A 150 -26.84 -9.53 16.46
N LEU A 151 -26.01 -8.80 15.72
CA LEU A 151 -24.55 -9.00 15.71
C LEU A 151 -24.00 -8.91 17.15
N LYS A 152 -23.04 -9.79 17.44
CA LYS A 152 -22.36 -9.85 18.75
C LYS A 152 -20.87 -9.88 18.52
N ILE A 153 -20.13 -9.39 19.51
CA ILE A 153 -18.67 -9.53 19.54
C ILE A 153 -18.31 -10.61 20.55
N LYS A 154 -17.50 -11.57 20.12
CA LYS A 154 -16.93 -12.62 20.96
C LYS A 154 -15.44 -12.36 21.16
N ILE A 155 -15.02 -12.33 22.43
CA ILE A 155 -13.62 -12.21 22.85
C ILE A 155 -13.36 -13.30 23.89
N GLY A 156 -12.63 -14.34 23.49
CA GLY A 156 -12.52 -15.58 24.27
C GLY A 156 -13.91 -16.16 24.59
N ASN A 157 -14.23 -16.27 25.89
CA ASN A 157 -15.52 -16.76 26.38
C ASN A 157 -16.55 -15.65 26.65
N GLN A 158 -16.20 -14.38 26.42
CA GLN A 158 -17.07 -13.23 26.67
C GLN A 158 -17.81 -12.84 25.41
N ILE A 159 -19.11 -12.55 25.56
CA ILE A 159 -19.99 -12.12 24.46
C ILE A 159 -20.57 -10.74 24.78
N PHE A 160 -20.37 -9.81 23.87
CA PHE A 160 -20.90 -8.45 23.90
C PHE A 160 -22.03 -8.34 22.88
N LYS A 161 -23.18 -7.81 23.31
CA LYS A 161 -24.40 -7.63 22.51
C LYS A 161 -24.66 -6.14 22.27
N ASN A 162 -25.66 -5.83 21.44
CA ASN A 162 -26.07 -4.46 21.09
C ASN A 162 -24.94 -3.67 20.43
N ILE A 163 -24.22 -4.33 19.51
CA ILE A 163 -23.11 -3.73 18.77
C ILE A 163 -23.65 -2.71 17.78
N LEU A 164 -23.05 -1.52 17.79
CA LEU A 164 -23.42 -0.43 16.90
C LEU A 164 -22.51 -0.43 15.68
N THR A 165 -23.07 -0.17 14.51
CA THR A 165 -22.29 0.22 13.34
C THR A 165 -21.65 1.59 13.58
N TYR A 166 -20.48 1.81 12.98
CA TYR A 166 -19.72 3.03 13.08
C TYR A 166 -20.51 4.18 12.45
N SER A 167 -20.63 5.28 13.17
CA SER A 167 -21.23 6.52 12.68
C SER A 167 -20.58 7.68 13.42
N ASP A 168 -19.89 8.55 12.69
CA ASP A 168 -19.27 9.78 13.21
C ASP A 168 -18.48 9.60 14.53
N LYS A 169 -17.40 8.80 14.49
CA LYS A 169 -16.50 8.50 15.63
C LYS A 169 -17.13 7.72 16.80
N LYS A 170 -18.33 7.15 16.61
CA LYS A 170 -18.91 6.22 17.58
C LYS A 170 -18.23 4.84 17.49
N VAL A 171 -17.46 4.54 18.53
CA VAL A 171 -16.75 3.26 18.71
C VAL A 171 -17.42 2.46 19.81
N ASN A 172 -17.53 1.14 19.64
CA ASN A 172 -18.01 0.22 20.68
C ASN A 172 -16.92 0.04 21.73
N ARG A 173 -17.08 0.67 22.90
CA ARG A 173 -16.14 0.53 24.03
C ARG A 173 -16.51 -0.68 24.86
N LEU A 174 -15.66 -1.70 24.83
CA LEU A 174 -15.88 -2.99 25.49
C LEU A 174 -14.89 -3.13 26.64
N VAL A 175 -15.40 -3.48 27.82
CA VAL A 175 -14.56 -3.73 29.01
C VAL A 175 -14.62 -5.22 29.34
N LEU A 176 -13.46 -5.88 29.29
CA LEU A 176 -13.32 -7.28 29.66
C LEU A 176 -13.46 -7.41 31.18
N LYS A 177 -14.18 -8.45 31.64
CA LYS A 177 -14.25 -8.80 33.07
C LYS A 177 -13.05 -9.61 33.54
N LYS A 178 -12.40 -10.28 32.59
CA LYS A 178 -11.28 -11.18 32.80
C LYS A 178 -10.39 -11.14 31.56
N TYR A 179 -9.12 -10.88 31.78
CA TYR A 179 -8.08 -10.88 30.75
C TYR A 179 -6.79 -11.43 31.39
N TYR A 180 -6.11 -12.29 30.66
CA TYR A 180 -4.79 -12.77 31.03
C TYR A 180 -3.86 -12.31 29.93
N GLU A 181 -2.95 -11.41 30.29
CA GLU A 181 -1.91 -10.98 29.36
C GLU A 181 -0.98 -12.16 29.12
N GLU A 182 -0.97 -12.66 27.88
CA GLU A 182 -0.01 -13.67 27.46
C GLU A 182 1.26 -12.96 27.00
N ASN A 183 2.33 -13.16 27.75
CA ASN A 183 3.70 -12.71 27.46
C ASN A 183 3.87 -11.17 27.36
N SER A 184 4.63 -10.61 28.30
CA SER A 184 4.96 -9.17 28.35
C SER A 184 6.07 -8.74 27.39
N GLU A 185 6.69 -9.67 26.67
CA GLU A 185 7.75 -9.35 25.70
C GLU A 185 7.17 -8.60 24.51
N LYS A 186 7.68 -7.39 24.25
CA LYS A 186 7.32 -6.64 23.05
C LYS A 186 7.97 -7.28 21.84
N LYS A 187 7.14 -7.71 20.89
CA LYS A 187 7.57 -8.28 19.62
C LYS A 187 6.87 -7.59 18.47
N ILE A 188 7.57 -7.38 17.38
CA ILE A 188 7.01 -6.91 16.11
C ILE A 188 7.52 -7.76 14.96
N ASP A 189 6.59 -8.15 14.10
CA ASP A 189 6.88 -8.81 12.84
C ASP A 189 6.66 -7.82 11.70
N ILE A 190 7.67 -7.66 10.85
CA ILE A 190 7.65 -6.74 9.71
C ILE A 190 8.01 -7.52 8.45
N ALA A 191 7.09 -7.62 7.51
CA ALA A 191 7.33 -8.23 6.21
C ALA A 191 7.25 -7.19 5.10
N PHE A 192 8.08 -7.36 4.07
CA PHE A 192 8.03 -6.62 2.82
C PHE A 192 7.57 -7.54 1.70
N MET A 193 6.43 -7.25 1.09
CA MET A 193 6.04 -7.82 -0.19
C MET A 193 6.38 -6.80 -1.27
N VAL A 194 7.23 -7.14 -2.23
CA VAL A 194 7.80 -6.18 -3.20
C VAL A 194 7.69 -6.72 -4.61
N ASP A 195 7.09 -5.90 -5.47
CA ASP A 195 7.10 -6.10 -6.91
C ASP A 195 8.53 -5.97 -7.46
N ALA A 196 8.97 -6.96 -8.23
CA ALA A 196 10.29 -7.05 -8.83
C ALA A 196 10.23 -7.26 -10.35
N THR A 197 9.12 -6.85 -10.97
CA THR A 197 8.93 -6.81 -12.42
C THR A 197 9.78 -5.70 -13.04
N GLY A 198 9.94 -5.71 -14.36
CA GLY A 198 10.79 -4.75 -15.05
C GLY A 198 10.32 -3.30 -14.97
N SER A 199 9.01 -3.05 -14.78
CA SER A 199 8.46 -1.69 -14.66
C SER A 199 8.93 -0.98 -13.39
N MET A 200 9.21 -1.73 -12.32
CA MET A 200 9.82 -1.23 -11.09
C MET A 200 11.31 -0.87 -11.23
N GLY A 201 11.94 -1.08 -12.39
CA GLY A 201 13.41 -1.03 -12.53
C GLY A 201 14.05 0.34 -12.27
N ASP A 202 13.32 1.43 -12.44
CA ASP A 202 13.75 2.79 -12.14
C ASP A 202 13.71 3.13 -10.64
N GLU A 203 12.80 2.50 -9.89
CA GLU A 203 12.58 2.78 -8.47
C GLU A 203 13.15 1.70 -7.53
N LEU A 204 13.28 0.45 -7.98
CA LEU A 204 13.60 -0.69 -7.10
C LEU A 204 14.93 -0.53 -6.38
N GLU A 205 15.98 -0.02 -7.04
CA GLU A 205 17.28 0.19 -6.39
C GLU A 205 17.21 1.26 -5.29
N TYR A 206 16.42 2.31 -5.48
CA TYR A 206 16.15 3.29 -4.41
C TYR A 206 15.34 2.65 -3.29
N LEU A 207 14.29 1.89 -3.62
CA LEU A 207 13.47 1.18 -2.64
C LEU A 207 14.31 0.22 -1.79
N LYS A 208 15.22 -0.55 -2.38
CA LYS A 208 16.14 -1.43 -1.64
C LYS A 208 16.97 -0.66 -0.61
N GLU A 209 17.50 0.52 -0.97
CA GLU A 209 18.22 1.37 -0.02
C GLU A 209 17.29 1.95 1.07
N GLU A 210 16.08 2.42 0.72
CA GLU A 210 15.10 2.90 1.70
C GLU A 210 14.71 1.80 2.70
N LEU A 211 14.41 0.60 2.21
CA LEU A 211 14.01 -0.55 3.03
C LEU A 211 15.14 -0.95 3.99
N THR A 212 16.35 -1.13 3.49
CA THR A 212 17.49 -1.56 4.33
C THR A 212 17.88 -0.53 5.39
N ASP A 213 17.69 0.77 5.13
CA ASP A 213 17.86 1.84 6.10
C ASP A 213 16.76 1.87 7.17
N VAL A 214 15.47 1.71 6.78
CA VAL A 214 14.35 1.56 7.72
C VAL A 214 14.62 0.42 8.68
N ILE A 215 14.97 -0.73 8.12
CA ILE A 215 15.31 -1.95 8.84
C ILE A 215 16.42 -1.68 9.89
N SER A 216 17.51 -1.06 9.45
CA SER A 216 18.65 -0.73 10.30
C SER A 216 18.32 0.30 11.40
N LYS A 217 17.45 1.26 11.12
CA LYS A 217 16.99 2.28 12.09
C LYS A 217 16.04 1.70 13.13
N VAL A 218 15.09 0.86 12.72
CA VAL A 218 14.14 0.19 13.61
C VAL A 218 14.88 -0.68 14.62
N ARG A 219 15.87 -1.48 14.17
CA ARG A 219 16.75 -2.28 15.04
C ARG A 219 17.43 -1.42 16.11
N ARG A 220 18.03 -0.30 15.70
CA ARG A 220 18.80 0.58 16.60
C ARG A 220 17.92 1.31 17.62
N LYS A 221 16.72 1.74 17.23
CA LYS A 221 15.82 2.55 18.07
C LYS A 221 14.98 1.71 19.04
N ASN A 222 14.79 0.42 18.78
CA ASN A 222 13.90 -0.45 19.54
C ASN A 222 14.63 -1.61 20.24
N GLN A 223 15.73 -1.32 20.95
CA GLN A 223 16.59 -2.34 21.60
C GLN A 223 15.91 -3.23 22.65
N GLY A 224 14.69 -2.88 23.09
CA GLY A 224 13.88 -3.67 24.02
C GLY A 224 12.70 -4.40 23.37
N VAL A 225 12.70 -4.50 22.04
CA VAL A 225 11.65 -5.15 21.25
C VAL A 225 12.30 -6.22 20.38
N THR A 226 11.75 -7.42 20.39
CA THR A 226 12.15 -8.47 19.44
C THR A 226 11.57 -8.11 18.07
N VAL A 227 12.44 -7.81 17.11
CA VAL A 227 12.07 -7.42 15.75
C VAL A 227 12.35 -8.60 14.83
N ASN A 228 11.30 -9.18 14.25
CA ASN A 228 11.41 -10.20 13.21
C ASN A 228 11.16 -9.55 11.85
N MET A 229 11.99 -9.91 10.87
CA MET A 229 11.85 -9.39 9.52
C MET A 229 11.81 -10.48 8.48
N GLY A 230 10.87 -10.38 7.54
CA GLY A 230 10.74 -11.25 6.38
C GLY A 230 10.56 -10.44 5.11
N ALA A 231 10.69 -11.09 3.96
CA ALA A 231 10.47 -10.47 2.66
C ALA A 231 9.95 -11.49 1.64
N VAL A 232 9.07 -11.04 0.76
CA VAL A 232 8.59 -11.77 -0.41
C VAL A 232 8.75 -10.86 -1.62
N PHE A 233 9.55 -11.27 -2.58
CA PHE A 233 9.68 -10.57 -3.86
C PHE A 233 8.94 -11.39 -4.90
N TYR A 234 8.19 -10.71 -5.78
CA TYR A 234 7.40 -11.39 -6.78
C TYR A 234 7.56 -10.77 -8.16
N ARG A 235 7.20 -11.56 -9.17
CA ARG A 235 7.00 -11.12 -10.55
C ARG A 235 5.80 -11.85 -11.14
N ASP A 236 5.65 -11.87 -12.47
CA ASP A 236 4.49 -12.50 -13.09
C ASP A 236 4.61 -14.02 -13.37
N LYS A 237 3.47 -14.60 -13.76
CA LYS A 237 3.34 -15.96 -14.28
C LYS A 237 4.11 -16.13 -15.58
N GLY A 238 4.91 -17.20 -15.65
CA GLY A 238 5.67 -17.56 -16.85
C GLY A 238 7.07 -16.95 -16.90
N GLU A 239 7.46 -16.19 -15.87
CA GLU A 239 8.80 -15.69 -15.67
C GLU A 239 9.70 -16.69 -14.92
N ASP A 240 10.97 -16.32 -14.73
CA ASP A 240 11.98 -17.14 -14.06
C ASP A 240 11.55 -17.61 -12.66
N TYR A 241 10.78 -16.78 -11.96
CA TYR A 241 10.10 -17.12 -10.72
C TYR A 241 8.86 -16.25 -10.55
N ILE A 242 7.83 -16.79 -9.87
CA ILE A 242 6.68 -16.00 -9.45
C ILE A 242 6.96 -15.35 -8.09
N THR A 243 7.56 -16.10 -7.15
CA THR A 243 7.92 -15.59 -5.82
C THR A 243 9.28 -16.09 -5.35
N LYS A 244 9.98 -15.25 -4.59
CA LYS A 244 11.14 -15.56 -3.75
C LYS A 244 10.86 -15.08 -2.33
N THR A 245 11.29 -15.85 -1.35
CA THR A 245 10.94 -15.59 0.05
C THR A 245 12.16 -15.68 0.97
N SER A 246 12.29 -14.70 1.86
CA SER A 246 13.07 -14.77 3.08
C SER A 246 12.09 -14.79 4.24
N ASP A 247 12.07 -15.90 4.99
CA ASP A 247 11.18 -16.02 6.15
C ASP A 247 11.62 -15.12 7.31
N PHE A 248 10.80 -15.03 8.35
CA PHE A 248 11.05 -14.21 9.52
C PHE A 248 12.33 -14.62 10.25
N SER A 249 13.28 -13.68 10.33
CA SER A 249 14.49 -13.80 11.14
C SER A 249 14.64 -12.63 12.10
N THR A 250 15.25 -12.89 13.27
CA THR A 250 15.78 -11.82 14.14
C THR A 250 17.17 -11.38 13.71
N ASP A 251 17.86 -12.18 12.90
CA ASP A 251 19.05 -11.76 12.19
C ASP A 251 18.64 -10.94 10.96
N ILE A 252 18.52 -9.65 11.22
CA ILE A 252 18.06 -8.67 10.25
C ILE A 252 19.00 -8.57 9.04
N ASP A 253 20.28 -8.90 9.21
CA ASP A 253 21.26 -8.78 8.12
C ASP A 253 20.97 -9.82 7.01
N ASP A 254 20.40 -10.99 7.35
CA ASP A 254 19.94 -12.00 6.37
C ASP A 254 18.87 -11.42 5.42
N THR A 255 17.85 -10.75 5.99
CA THR A 255 16.78 -10.15 5.20
C THR A 255 17.29 -8.96 4.37
N VAL A 256 18.25 -8.19 4.90
CA VAL A 256 18.90 -7.10 4.16
C VAL A 256 19.68 -7.63 2.97
N ASP A 257 20.47 -8.68 3.15
CA ASP A 257 21.25 -9.29 2.08
C ASP A 257 20.32 -9.92 1.03
N PHE A 258 19.25 -10.59 1.46
CA PHE A 258 18.20 -11.09 0.56
C PHE A 258 17.60 -9.96 -0.28
N ILE A 259 17.21 -8.82 0.31
CA ILE A 259 16.66 -7.68 -0.44
C ILE A 259 17.67 -7.14 -1.46
N LYS A 260 18.94 -7.03 -1.09
CA LYS A 260 20.00 -6.49 -1.96
C LYS A 260 20.26 -7.36 -3.19
N GLU A 261 20.09 -8.66 -3.07
CA GLU A 261 20.27 -9.62 -4.16
C GLU A 261 19.15 -9.59 -5.22
N GLN A 262 18.02 -8.94 -4.94
CA GLN A 262 16.91 -8.88 -5.88
C GLN A 262 17.12 -7.80 -6.94
N SER A 263 16.59 -8.06 -8.13
CA SER A 263 16.63 -7.14 -9.26
C SER A 263 15.31 -7.16 -10.01
N ALA A 264 14.91 -6.00 -10.50
CA ALA A 264 13.78 -5.82 -11.40
C ALA A 264 14.13 -6.47 -12.73
N GLU A 265 13.26 -7.35 -13.21
CA GLU A 265 13.43 -7.96 -14.52
C GLU A 265 12.09 -8.45 -15.04
N ALA A 266 12.09 -8.80 -16.32
CA ALA A 266 10.94 -9.34 -17.03
C ALA A 266 9.76 -8.34 -17.02
N GLY A 267 8.55 -8.82 -17.27
CA GLY A 267 7.37 -8.00 -17.59
C GLY A 267 6.68 -8.49 -18.87
N GLY A 268 5.39 -8.16 -18.97
CA GLY A 268 4.53 -8.59 -20.05
C GLY A 268 3.34 -7.66 -20.22
N ASP A 269 2.17 -8.12 -19.80
CA ASP A 269 1.01 -7.26 -19.59
C ASP A 269 1.11 -6.46 -18.30
N PHE A 270 0.22 -5.49 -18.14
CA PHE A 270 0.23 -4.57 -16.99
C PHE A 270 -0.13 -5.25 -15.66
N PRO A 271 -1.08 -6.21 -15.58
CA PRO A 271 -1.35 -6.91 -14.33
C PRO A 271 -0.25 -7.92 -13.96
N GLU A 272 -0.06 -8.11 -12.65
CA GLU A 272 1.01 -8.94 -12.09
C GLU A 272 0.44 -10.02 -11.14
N ALA A 273 1.30 -10.92 -10.64
CA ALA A 273 0.89 -12.03 -9.75
C ALA A 273 0.75 -11.64 -8.26
N VAL A 274 0.13 -10.49 -7.99
CA VAL A 274 -0.04 -9.90 -6.64
C VAL A 274 -0.75 -10.86 -5.68
N GLU A 275 -1.76 -11.61 -6.14
CA GLU A 275 -2.50 -12.57 -5.32
C GLU A 275 -1.62 -13.71 -4.82
N THR A 276 -0.70 -14.18 -5.67
CA THR A 276 0.23 -15.27 -5.33
C THR A 276 1.21 -14.79 -4.25
N ALA A 277 1.73 -13.58 -4.40
CA ALA A 277 2.64 -12.97 -3.44
C ALA A 277 1.95 -12.62 -2.11
N LEU A 278 0.68 -12.20 -2.14
CA LEU A 278 -0.14 -12.00 -0.95
C LEU A 278 -0.33 -13.32 -0.18
N ASP A 279 -0.65 -14.41 -0.87
CA ASP A 279 -0.78 -15.73 -0.24
C ASP A 279 0.52 -16.15 0.45
N LYS A 280 1.66 -16.04 -0.24
CA LYS A 280 2.98 -16.30 0.36
C LYS A 280 3.26 -15.43 1.57
N SER A 281 2.97 -14.13 1.47
CA SER A 281 3.23 -13.18 2.56
C SER A 281 2.35 -13.42 3.78
N ILE A 282 1.09 -13.84 3.59
CA ILE A 282 0.12 -13.98 4.67
C ILE A 282 0.14 -15.38 5.27
N ASN A 283 0.28 -16.42 4.45
CA ASN A 283 0.10 -17.82 4.83
C ASN A 283 1.40 -18.60 5.02
N ASP A 284 2.43 -18.30 4.23
CA ASP A 284 3.67 -19.09 4.27
C ASP A 284 4.72 -18.49 5.21
N LEU A 285 4.80 -17.15 5.32
CA LEU A 285 5.65 -16.52 6.33
C LEU A 285 5.22 -16.92 7.75
N GLU A 286 6.20 -17.23 8.61
CA GLU A 286 5.98 -17.71 9.98
C GLU A 286 5.68 -16.55 10.96
N TRP A 287 4.56 -15.85 10.73
CA TRP A 287 4.08 -14.80 11.64
C TRP A 287 3.97 -15.30 13.08
N SER A 288 4.49 -14.55 14.03
CA SER A 288 4.42 -14.90 15.45
C SER A 288 2.98 -14.95 15.94
N GLU A 289 2.62 -15.97 16.70
CA GLU A 289 1.26 -16.12 17.26
C GLU A 289 0.89 -14.99 18.25
N ASN A 290 1.90 -14.46 18.93
CA ASN A 290 1.82 -13.37 19.91
C ASN A 290 2.85 -12.29 19.54
N ALA A 291 2.39 -11.20 18.95
CA ALA A 291 3.20 -10.04 18.58
C ALA A 291 2.41 -8.77 18.84
N THR A 292 3.06 -7.76 19.42
CA THR A 292 2.45 -6.43 19.66
C THR A 292 1.97 -5.82 18.35
N SER A 293 2.69 -6.08 17.25
CA SER A 293 2.23 -5.72 15.90
C SER A 293 2.75 -6.68 14.84
N ARG A 294 1.95 -6.82 13.78
CA ARG A 294 2.31 -7.50 12.53
C ARG A 294 2.05 -6.53 11.39
N ILE A 295 3.06 -6.21 10.59
CA ILE A 295 2.97 -5.26 9.49
C ILE A 295 3.45 -5.92 8.21
N LEU A 296 2.62 -5.92 7.18
CA LEU A 296 3.01 -6.25 5.82
C LEU A 296 3.05 -4.95 5.00
N PHE A 297 4.25 -4.50 4.65
CA PHE A 297 4.42 -3.45 3.64
C PHE A 297 4.30 -4.08 2.27
N LEU A 298 3.36 -3.60 1.45
CA LEU A 298 3.08 -4.15 0.12
C LEU A 298 3.46 -3.08 -0.91
N VAL A 299 4.56 -3.27 -1.61
CA VAL A 299 5.15 -2.32 -2.57
C VAL A 299 4.88 -2.82 -3.99
N LEU A 300 4.21 -1.99 -4.82
CA LEU A 300 3.83 -2.35 -6.19
C LEU A 300 3.69 -1.12 -7.10
N ASP A 301 3.72 -1.35 -8.42
CA ASP A 301 3.34 -0.43 -9.49
C ASP A 301 2.18 -0.95 -10.38
N ALA A 302 1.71 -2.18 -10.16
CA ALA A 302 0.72 -2.85 -11.01
C ALA A 302 -0.36 -3.66 -10.26
N PRO A 303 -1.61 -3.72 -10.76
CA PRO A 303 -2.69 -4.47 -10.13
C PRO A 303 -2.50 -5.99 -10.23
N PRO A 304 -3.22 -6.79 -9.41
CA PRO A 304 -3.44 -8.19 -9.74
C PRO A 304 -4.18 -8.34 -11.06
N HIS A 305 -4.04 -9.51 -11.67
CA HIS A 305 -4.93 -9.93 -12.74
C HIS A 305 -6.41 -9.87 -12.33
N TYR A 306 -7.25 -9.26 -13.17
CA TYR A 306 -8.69 -9.10 -12.90
C TYR A 306 -9.48 -10.34 -13.34
N ASP A 307 -9.61 -11.31 -12.43
CA ASP A 307 -10.44 -12.51 -12.59
C ASP A 307 -11.29 -12.76 -11.33
N ASP A 308 -12.50 -13.30 -11.51
CA ASP A 308 -13.44 -13.55 -10.40
C ASP A 308 -12.86 -14.46 -9.31
N GLN A 309 -12.05 -15.45 -9.70
CA GLN A 309 -11.35 -16.33 -8.77
C GLN A 309 -10.28 -15.55 -8.00
N ILE A 310 -9.48 -14.73 -8.69
CA ILE A 310 -8.41 -13.93 -8.09
C ILE A 310 -8.97 -12.91 -7.10
N ILE A 311 -10.06 -12.23 -7.47
CA ILE A 311 -10.76 -11.29 -6.59
C ILE A 311 -11.25 -12.01 -5.32
N SER A 312 -11.87 -13.18 -5.47
CA SER A 312 -12.32 -13.98 -4.32
C SER A 312 -11.17 -14.42 -3.43
N GLU A 313 -10.05 -14.83 -4.02
CA GLU A 313 -8.84 -15.24 -3.30
C GLU A 313 -8.25 -14.07 -2.49
N ILE A 314 -8.14 -12.89 -3.11
CA ILE A 314 -7.70 -11.66 -2.42
C ILE A 314 -8.62 -11.34 -1.23
N HIS A 315 -9.94 -11.50 -1.36
CA HIS A 315 -10.87 -11.29 -0.22
C HIS A 315 -10.61 -12.28 0.92
N ASP A 316 -10.34 -13.55 0.61
CA ASP A 316 -10.00 -14.59 1.58
C ASP A 316 -8.67 -14.31 2.28
N LEU A 317 -7.66 -13.87 1.52
CA LEU A 317 -6.35 -13.49 2.02
C LEU A 317 -6.43 -12.29 2.96
N ILE A 318 -7.18 -11.24 2.60
CA ILE A 318 -7.35 -10.06 3.45
C ILE A 318 -8.12 -10.40 4.73
N ALA A 319 -9.15 -11.25 4.64
CA ALA A 319 -9.84 -11.76 5.83
C ALA A 319 -8.91 -12.56 6.74
N THR A 320 -8.01 -13.34 6.15
CA THR A 320 -6.99 -14.11 6.87
C THR A 320 -5.95 -13.20 7.52
N ALA A 321 -5.46 -12.17 6.81
CA ALA A 321 -4.56 -11.15 7.35
C ALA A 321 -5.19 -10.43 8.55
N SER A 322 -6.44 -9.97 8.42
CA SER A 322 -7.16 -9.33 9.53
C SER A 322 -7.27 -10.27 10.74
N LYS A 323 -7.68 -11.54 10.52
CA LYS A 323 -7.77 -12.57 11.57
C LYS A 323 -6.43 -12.82 12.27
N LYS A 324 -5.32 -12.82 11.52
CA LYS A 324 -3.95 -12.94 12.05
C LYS A 324 -3.46 -11.66 12.73
N GLY A 325 -4.16 -10.54 12.57
CA GLY A 325 -3.75 -9.23 13.07
C GLY A 325 -2.64 -8.59 12.24
N ILE A 326 -2.44 -9.05 11.00
CA ILE A 326 -1.50 -8.48 10.03
C ILE A 326 -2.14 -7.22 9.46
N ARG A 327 -1.48 -6.08 9.64
CA ARG A 327 -1.87 -4.81 9.05
C ARG A 327 -1.14 -4.65 7.72
N ILE A 328 -1.91 -4.58 6.63
CA ILE A 328 -1.35 -4.35 5.30
C ILE A 328 -1.21 -2.83 5.11
N ILE A 329 0.00 -2.39 4.76
CA ILE A 329 0.32 -1.01 4.43
C ILE A 329 0.83 -1.02 2.99
N PRO A 330 -0.05 -0.79 2.00
CA PRO A 330 0.37 -0.63 0.63
C PRO A 330 1.23 0.63 0.47
N ILE A 331 2.25 0.53 -0.38
CA ILE A 331 3.13 1.59 -0.86
C ILE A 331 3.08 1.52 -2.38
N THR A 332 2.27 2.37 -3.01
CA THR A 332 2.16 2.38 -4.47
C THR A 332 3.25 3.25 -5.07
N ALA A 333 3.95 2.70 -6.05
CA ALA A 333 4.97 3.37 -6.85
C ALA A 333 4.34 4.02 -8.10
N SER A 334 5.16 4.36 -9.09
CA SER A 334 4.69 4.89 -10.37
C SER A 334 3.79 3.87 -11.11
N GLY A 335 3.15 4.27 -12.21
CA GLY A 335 2.44 3.32 -13.09
C GLY A 335 1.04 2.84 -12.67
N ILE A 336 0.68 2.89 -11.38
CA ILE A 336 -0.65 2.41 -10.94
C ILE A 336 -1.82 3.24 -11.50
N ASP A 337 -2.97 2.58 -11.68
CA ASP A 337 -4.24 3.23 -12.03
C ASP A 337 -5.15 3.46 -10.80
N LYS A 338 -6.34 4.04 -11.03
CA LYS A 338 -7.28 4.37 -9.95
C LYS A 338 -7.92 3.13 -9.35
N GLU A 339 -8.18 2.12 -10.17
CA GLU A 339 -8.65 0.81 -9.75
C GLU A 339 -7.65 0.20 -8.75
N THR A 340 -6.37 0.22 -9.06
CA THR A 340 -5.27 -0.25 -8.19
C THR A 340 -5.19 0.55 -6.90
N GLU A 341 -5.24 1.89 -6.96
CA GLU A 341 -5.27 2.76 -5.77
C GLU A 341 -6.39 2.32 -4.80
N PHE A 342 -7.60 2.12 -5.33
CA PHE A 342 -8.75 1.74 -4.52
C PHE A 342 -8.59 0.34 -3.93
N LEU A 343 -8.08 -0.64 -4.70
CA LEU A 343 -7.77 -1.98 -4.16
C LEU A 343 -6.82 -1.88 -2.97
N MET A 344 -5.73 -1.13 -3.12
CA MET A 344 -4.76 -0.94 -2.03
C MET A 344 -5.42 -0.34 -0.79
N ARG A 345 -6.24 0.70 -0.97
CA ARG A 345 -6.97 1.32 0.14
C ARG A 345 -7.96 0.36 0.78
N TYR A 346 -8.65 -0.49 0.00
CA TYR A 346 -9.51 -1.55 0.53
C TYR A 346 -8.74 -2.53 1.43
N MET A 347 -7.54 -2.97 1.01
CA MET A 347 -6.67 -3.86 1.80
C MET A 347 -6.24 -3.19 3.11
N ALA A 348 -5.79 -1.94 3.03
CA ALA A 348 -5.38 -1.15 4.20
C ALA A 348 -6.53 -1.00 5.19
N ILE A 349 -7.71 -0.57 4.74
CA ILE A 349 -8.87 -0.37 5.59
C ILE A 349 -9.27 -1.68 6.30
N ALA A 350 -9.38 -2.78 5.54
CA ALA A 350 -9.90 -4.04 6.07
C ALA A 350 -8.99 -4.68 7.13
N THR A 351 -7.70 -4.33 7.11
CA THR A 351 -6.67 -4.89 7.99
C THR A 351 -6.20 -3.94 9.09
N ASN A 352 -6.89 -2.80 9.33
CA ASN A 352 -6.45 -1.76 10.27
C ASN A 352 -5.12 -1.06 9.90
N GLY A 353 -4.78 -1.07 8.60
CA GLY A 353 -3.61 -0.41 8.04
C GLY A 353 -3.82 1.06 7.67
N THR A 354 -2.94 1.55 6.81
CA THR A 354 -2.92 2.90 6.24
C THR A 354 -2.43 2.79 4.80
N TYR A 355 -2.77 3.77 3.96
CA TYR A 355 -2.32 3.81 2.56
C TYR A 355 -1.10 4.73 2.45
N VAL A 356 -0.06 4.27 1.76
CA VAL A 356 1.13 5.05 1.44
C VAL A 356 1.28 5.07 -0.08
N PHE A 357 1.70 6.21 -0.62
CA PHE A 357 1.91 6.39 -2.05
C PHE A 357 3.15 7.26 -2.26
N ILE A 358 4.01 6.85 -3.19
CA ILE A 358 5.20 7.62 -3.59
C ILE A 358 4.73 8.86 -4.36
N THR A 359 5.44 9.98 -4.18
CA THR A 359 5.12 11.26 -4.81
C THR A 359 6.24 11.72 -5.74
N ASN A 360 5.86 12.53 -6.73
CA ASN A 360 6.80 13.11 -7.70
C ASN A 360 7.76 14.16 -7.11
N ASP A 361 7.64 14.54 -5.82
CA ASP A 361 8.46 15.60 -5.20
C ASP A 361 9.96 15.30 -5.21
N SER A 362 10.35 14.02 -5.15
CA SER A 362 11.75 13.58 -5.23
C SER A 362 12.32 13.61 -6.65
N GLY A 363 11.46 13.53 -7.68
CA GLY A 363 11.85 13.34 -9.07
C GLY A 363 12.46 11.97 -9.37
N ILE A 364 12.28 10.98 -8.48
CA ILE A 364 12.72 9.59 -8.68
C ILE A 364 11.55 8.76 -9.19
N GLY A 365 11.83 7.87 -10.14
CA GLY A 365 10.82 7.04 -10.80
C GLY A 365 10.07 7.76 -11.92
N ASN A 366 9.19 7.03 -12.58
CA ASN A 366 8.23 7.58 -13.53
C ASN A 366 7.14 8.41 -12.82
N ASP A 367 6.21 8.96 -13.59
CA ASP A 367 5.11 9.75 -13.04
C ASP A 367 4.22 8.91 -12.11
N HIS A 368 4.04 9.43 -10.89
CA HIS A 368 3.16 8.86 -9.87
C HIS A 368 1.72 9.36 -10.01
N LEU A 369 0.76 8.47 -9.77
CA LEU A 369 -0.66 8.81 -9.73
C LEU A 369 -0.94 9.82 -8.60
N GLU A 370 -1.62 10.93 -8.93
CA GLU A 370 -2.13 11.83 -7.89
C GLU A 370 -3.21 11.09 -7.06
N ALA A 371 -2.90 10.74 -5.81
CA ALA A 371 -3.79 9.94 -4.98
C ALA A 371 -5.15 10.63 -4.71
N SER A 372 -6.25 9.88 -4.75
CA SER A 372 -7.61 10.37 -4.46
C SER A 372 -7.85 10.51 -2.95
N VAL A 373 -7.03 11.32 -2.29
CA VAL A 373 -6.98 11.54 -0.83
C VAL A 373 -7.23 13.00 -0.47
N GLY A 374 -7.42 13.29 0.82
CA GLY A 374 -7.47 14.68 1.29
C GLY A 374 -6.07 15.29 1.44
N ASP A 375 -5.97 16.43 2.14
CA ASP A 375 -4.68 17.06 2.40
C ASP A 375 -3.73 16.10 3.13
N TYR A 376 -2.50 15.97 2.63
CA TYR A 376 -1.45 15.12 3.20
C TYR A 376 -0.12 15.87 3.31
N GLN A 377 0.79 15.30 4.08
CA GLN A 377 2.16 15.79 4.21
C GLN A 377 3.10 14.90 3.39
N VAL A 378 3.98 15.54 2.61
CA VAL A 378 5.09 14.86 1.94
C VAL A 378 6.21 14.60 2.96
N GLU A 379 6.65 13.36 3.05
CA GLU A 379 7.77 12.90 3.88
C GLU A 379 8.76 12.08 3.03
N TYR A 380 9.97 11.85 3.53
CA TYR A 380 10.82 10.82 2.94
C TYR A 380 10.26 9.44 3.30
N LEU A 381 10.24 8.52 2.33
CA LEU A 381 9.64 7.20 2.47
C LEU A 381 10.23 6.43 3.67
N ASN A 382 11.55 6.36 3.81
CA ASN A 382 12.16 5.71 4.98
C ASN A 382 11.71 6.31 6.31
N LYS A 383 11.57 7.64 6.41
CA LYS A 383 11.14 8.30 7.65
C LYS A 383 9.68 8.01 7.95
N LEU A 384 8.84 8.00 6.92
CA LEU A 384 7.42 7.68 7.01
C LEU A 384 7.23 6.23 7.47
N MET A 385 7.93 5.27 6.85
CA MET A 385 7.89 3.86 7.25
C MET A 385 8.41 3.66 8.69
N GLU A 386 9.53 4.30 9.04
CA GLU A 386 10.07 4.25 10.41
C GLU A 386 9.06 4.80 11.43
N ARG A 387 8.37 5.90 11.09
CA ARG A 387 7.31 6.48 11.92
C ARG A 387 6.15 5.50 12.11
N LEU A 388 5.64 4.89 11.04
CA LEU A 388 4.53 3.93 11.08
C LEU A 388 4.86 2.68 11.93
N ILE A 389 6.08 2.17 11.80
CA ILE A 389 6.57 1.04 12.60
C ILE A 389 6.60 1.42 14.08
N ASN A 390 7.23 2.55 14.42
CA ASN A 390 7.35 3.00 15.81
C ASN A 390 5.99 3.36 16.44
N GLU A 391 5.06 3.92 15.66
CA GLU A 391 3.70 4.20 16.12
C GLU A 391 2.92 2.95 16.51
N SER A 392 3.28 1.79 15.95
CA SER A 392 2.65 0.51 16.27
C SER A 392 3.20 -0.21 17.50
N LEU A 393 4.33 0.26 18.03
CA LEU A 393 5.00 -0.28 19.22
C LEU A 393 4.66 0.48 20.51
N LYS A 394 4.13 1.69 20.36
CA LYS A 394 3.72 2.59 21.46
C LYS A 394 2.44 2.09 22.11
#